data_AF-A0A6V7XBB3-F1
#
_entry.id   AF-A0A6V7XBB3-F1
#
_cell.length_a   1.000
_cell.length_b   1.000
_cell.length_c   1.000
_cell.angle_alpha   90.00
_cell.angle_beta   90.00
_cell.angle_gamma   90.00
#
_symmetry.space_group_name_H-M   'P 1'
#
loop_
_entity.id
_entity.type
_entity.pdbx_description
1 polymer ?
#
loop_
_entity_poly.entity_id
_entity_poly.type
_entity_poly.pdbx_seq_one_letter_code
_entity_poly.pdbx_strand_id
1 'polypeptide(L)'
;MFSDINLETTSLMFERLQLKHQQNSLPPEEILGTQNQNIFIFSSHRCGFDNRFKTTFTLLGRTFNSTEQYFIWQKARYFGDLEIAAQVLMLNNPLAIGRIGTRVRNYNKLEWDSVKSKARFIFQCKIN
;
A
#
# COMPACT_ATOMS: atom_id res chain seq x y z
N MET A 1 -2.82 -19.28 46.47
CA MET A 1 -3.92 -20.17 46.08
C MET A 1 -4.73 -19.44 45.02
N PHE A 2 -4.24 -19.46 43.78
CA PHE A 2 -4.93 -18.87 42.63
C PHE A 2 -5.40 -20.04 41.77
N SER A 3 -6.46 -20.68 42.25
CA SER A 3 -7.18 -21.72 41.53
C SER A 3 -8.08 -21.06 40.49
N ASP A 4 -7.93 -21.52 39.25
CA ASP A 4 -8.94 -21.50 38.21
C ASP A 4 -9.27 -20.13 37.59
N ILE A 5 -8.27 -19.50 36.97
CA ILE A 5 -8.55 -18.71 35.76
C ILE A 5 -8.97 -19.74 34.71
N ASN A 6 -10.29 -19.92 34.64
CA ASN A 6 -11.03 -20.79 33.74
C ASN A 6 -10.31 -20.95 32.39
N LEU A 7 -9.91 -22.18 32.09
CA LEU A 7 -9.38 -22.60 30.78
C LEU A 7 -10.33 -22.16 29.64
N GLU A 8 -11.62 -22.05 29.94
CA GLU A 8 -12.65 -21.51 29.04
C GLU A 8 -12.47 -20.02 28.73
N THR A 9 -12.02 -19.19 29.67
CA THR A 9 -11.87 -17.74 29.46
C THR A 9 -10.67 -17.44 28.58
N THR A 10 -9.58 -18.21 28.72
CA THR A 10 -8.44 -18.16 27.79
C THR A 10 -8.81 -18.68 26.41
N SER A 11 -9.64 -19.72 26.32
CA SER A 11 -10.17 -20.22 25.04
C SER A 11 -11.01 -19.15 24.33
N LEU A 12 -11.89 -18.45 25.06
CA LEU A 12 -12.71 -17.35 24.53
C LEU A 12 -11.87 -16.13 24.11
N MET A 13 -10.77 -15.83 24.82
CA MET A 13 -9.82 -14.79 24.44
C MET A 13 -9.05 -15.15 23.16
N PHE A 14 -8.61 -16.41 23.03
CA PHE A 14 -7.95 -16.90 21.82
C PHE A 14 -8.91 -16.97 20.63
N GLU A 15 -10.17 -17.35 20.85
CA GLU A 15 -11.22 -17.35 19.82
C GLU A 15 -11.50 -15.93 19.30
N ARG A 16 -11.55 -14.93 20.19
CA ARG A 16 -11.67 -13.51 19.80
C ARG A 16 -10.45 -12.95 19.08
N LEU A 17 -9.25 -13.47 19.33
CA LEU A 17 -8.02 -13.12 18.60
C LEU A 17 -7.96 -13.80 17.22
N GLN A 18 -8.44 -15.04 17.11
CA GLN A 18 -8.47 -15.83 15.87
C GLN A 18 -9.58 -15.35 14.90
N LEU A 19 -10.65 -14.73 15.39
CA LEU A 19 -11.74 -14.19 14.55
C LEU A 19 -11.38 -12.96 13.69
N LYS A 20 -10.19 -12.36 13.85
CA LYS A 20 -9.68 -11.36 12.88
C LYS A 20 -8.80 -11.94 11.78
N HIS A 21 -8.55 -13.25 11.80
CA HIS A 21 -7.85 -13.96 10.73
C HIS A 21 -8.76 -14.92 9.94
N GLN A 22 -10.07 -14.68 9.93
CA GLN A 22 -10.89 -15.15 8.81
C GLN A 22 -10.58 -14.28 7.60
N GLN A 23 -9.59 -14.72 6.82
CA GLN A 23 -9.48 -14.37 5.41
C GLN A 23 -10.65 -15.01 4.68
N ASN A 24 -11.84 -14.42 4.86
CA ASN A 24 -12.90 -14.53 3.87
C ASN A 24 -12.48 -13.61 2.71
N SER A 25 -11.44 -14.01 1.98
CA SER A 25 -11.30 -13.55 0.61
C SER A 25 -12.42 -14.25 -0.15
N LEU A 26 -13.61 -13.65 -0.13
CA LEU A 26 -14.53 -13.89 -1.22
C LEU A 26 -13.71 -13.63 -2.49
N PRO A 27 -13.58 -14.61 -3.40
CA PRO A 27 -12.92 -14.34 -4.67
C PRO A 27 -13.61 -13.10 -5.26
N PRO A 28 -12.85 -12.15 -5.83
CA PRO A 28 -13.44 -10.97 -6.46
C PRO A 28 -14.57 -11.44 -7.38
N GLU A 29 -15.77 -10.94 -7.12
CA GLU A 29 -17.00 -11.38 -7.78
C GLU A 29 -16.79 -11.30 -9.29
N GLU A 30 -16.77 -12.46 -9.95
CA GLU A 30 -16.49 -12.59 -11.38
C GLU A 30 -17.73 -12.10 -12.14
N ILE A 31 -17.76 -10.82 -12.48
CA ILE A 31 -18.78 -10.31 -13.40
C ILE A 31 -18.37 -10.82 -14.77
N LEU A 32 -19.11 -11.80 -15.29
CA LEU A 32 -19.00 -12.31 -16.66
C LEU A 32 -19.00 -11.11 -17.62
N GLY A 33 -17.81 -10.74 -18.10
CA GLY A 33 -17.69 -9.77 -19.18
C GLY A 33 -18.39 -10.35 -20.40
N THR A 34 -19.18 -9.55 -21.10
CA THR A 34 -19.70 -9.97 -22.41
C THR A 34 -18.50 -10.27 -23.31
N GLN A 35 -18.37 -11.55 -23.67
CA GLN A 35 -17.33 -12.18 -24.50
C GLN A 35 -16.01 -12.57 -23.79
N ASN A 36 -16.02 -13.74 -23.11
CA ASN A 36 -14.82 -14.52 -22.70
C ASN A 36 -13.70 -13.76 -21.97
N GLN A 37 -14.00 -12.64 -21.31
CA GLN A 37 -13.05 -11.89 -20.50
C GLN A 37 -13.46 -11.98 -19.04
N ASN A 38 -12.62 -12.66 -18.23
CA ASN A 38 -12.78 -12.69 -16.77
C ASN A 38 -12.40 -11.31 -16.23
N ILE A 39 -13.38 -10.55 -15.74
CA ILE A 39 -13.16 -9.25 -15.11
C ILE A 39 -13.10 -9.48 -13.61
N PHE A 40 -11.90 -9.36 -13.04
CA PHE A 40 -11.70 -9.40 -11.59
C PHE A 40 -11.81 -7.99 -11.00
N ILE A 41 -12.85 -7.74 -10.20
CA ILE A 41 -12.98 -6.47 -9.47
C ILE A 41 -12.16 -6.54 -8.18
N PHE A 42 -11.06 -5.81 -8.14
CA PHE A 42 -10.27 -5.63 -6.92
C PHE A 42 -10.48 -4.21 -6.37
N SER A 43 -11.18 -4.09 -5.25
CA SER A 43 -11.40 -2.80 -4.55
C SER A 43 -10.88 -2.80 -3.10
N SER A 44 -10.06 -3.80 -2.76
CA SER A 44 -9.60 -4.03 -1.39
C SER A 44 -8.11 -3.71 -1.27
N HIS A 45 -7.73 -2.91 -0.25
CA HIS A 45 -6.34 -2.65 0.18
C HIS A 45 -5.56 -3.90 0.65
N ARG A 46 -6.01 -5.09 0.25
CA ARG A 46 -5.57 -6.40 0.73
C ARG A 46 -5.00 -7.28 -0.39
N CYS A 47 -4.89 -6.77 -1.62
CA CYS A 47 -4.34 -7.51 -2.74
C CYS A 47 -3.09 -6.81 -3.30
N GLY A 48 -2.14 -7.59 -3.83
CA GLY A 48 -0.90 -7.09 -4.43
C GLY A 48 -1.09 -6.21 -5.67
N PHE A 49 -2.34 -6.07 -6.14
CA PHE A 49 -2.71 -5.16 -7.22
C PHE A 49 -2.95 -3.70 -6.74
N ASP A 50 -3.02 -3.45 -5.42
CA ASP A 50 -3.11 -2.10 -4.87
C ASP A 50 -1.71 -1.50 -4.67
N ASN A 51 -1.50 -0.25 -5.13
CA ASN A 51 -0.25 0.49 -4.91
C ASN A 51 0.01 0.80 -3.42
N ARG A 52 -1.02 0.72 -2.58
CA ARG A 52 -0.93 0.86 -1.11
C ARG A 52 -0.57 -0.43 -0.41
N PHE A 53 -0.54 -1.54 -1.13
CA PHE A 53 -0.19 -2.83 -0.56
C PHE A 53 1.22 -2.75 0.04
N LYS A 54 1.36 -3.29 1.25
CA LYS A 54 2.64 -3.28 1.97
C LYS A 54 3.56 -4.30 1.33
N THR A 55 4.50 -3.81 0.54
CA THR A 55 5.58 -4.59 -0.05
C THR A 55 6.87 -3.84 0.24
N THR A 56 7.74 -4.46 1.03
CA THR A 56 9.06 -3.90 1.29
C THR A 56 9.99 -4.23 0.12
N PHE A 57 10.60 -3.22 -0.48
CA PHE A 57 11.57 -3.37 -1.56
C PHE A 57 12.69 -2.33 -1.44
N THR A 58 13.83 -2.60 -2.06
CA THR A 58 14.95 -1.66 -2.11
C THR A 58 15.15 -1.20 -3.54
N LEU A 59 15.19 0.12 -3.74
CA LEU A 59 15.35 0.75 -5.03
C LEU A 59 16.27 1.97 -4.89
N LEU A 60 17.26 2.10 -5.77
CA LEU A 60 18.23 3.21 -5.74
C LEU A 60 18.94 3.36 -4.37
N GLY A 61 19.21 2.25 -3.68
CA GLY A 61 19.84 2.26 -2.35
C GLY A 61 18.94 2.76 -1.21
N ARG A 62 17.63 2.89 -1.45
CA ARG A 62 16.63 3.26 -0.44
C ARG A 62 15.62 2.12 -0.28
N THR A 63 15.24 1.82 0.95
CA THR A 63 14.18 0.85 1.24
C THR A 63 12.84 1.58 1.36
N PHE A 64 11.83 1.04 0.71
CA PHE A 64 10.45 1.50 0.72
C PHE A 64 9.54 0.37 1.18
N ASN A 65 8.46 0.71 1.86
CA ASN A 65 7.48 -0.22 2.41
C ASN A 65 6.22 -0.36 1.54
N SER A 66 6.07 0.50 0.53
CA SER A 66 5.00 0.41 -0.47
C SER A 66 5.34 1.16 -1.75
N THR A 67 4.65 0.81 -2.83
CA THR A 67 4.76 1.50 -4.12
C THR A 67 4.30 2.95 -4.02
N GLU A 68 3.25 3.22 -3.23
CA GLU A 68 2.77 4.58 -2.94
C GLU A 68 3.86 5.43 -2.27
N GLN A 69 4.64 4.86 -1.33
CA GLN A 69 5.75 5.56 -0.69
C GLN A 69 6.81 5.99 -1.70
N TYR A 70 7.24 5.07 -2.58
CA TYR A 70 8.18 5.39 -3.66
C TYR A 70 7.62 6.46 -4.60
N PHE A 71 6.34 6.37 -4.96
CA PHE A 71 5.74 7.30 -5.91
C PHE A 71 5.67 8.73 -5.37
N ILE A 72 5.32 8.90 -4.09
CA ILE A 72 5.34 10.22 -3.43
C ILE A 72 6.77 10.73 -3.25
N TRP A 73 7.73 9.86 -2.92
CA TRP A 73 9.14 10.22 -2.85
C TRP A 73 9.68 10.73 -4.19
N GLN A 74 9.39 10.00 -5.28
CA GLN A 74 9.80 10.36 -6.64
C GLN A 74 9.14 11.67 -7.08
N LYS A 75 7.86 11.86 -6.75
CA LYS A 75 7.13 13.11 -6.99
C LYS A 75 7.79 14.30 -6.29
N ALA A 76 8.07 14.17 -5.00
CA ALA A 76 8.72 15.22 -4.22
C ALA A 76 10.12 15.56 -4.79
N ARG A 77 10.89 14.54 -5.16
CA ARG A 77 12.18 14.70 -5.85
C ARG A 77 12.07 15.43 -7.19
N TYR A 78 11.04 15.15 -7.99
CA TYR A 78 10.82 15.80 -9.28
C TYR A 78 10.57 17.31 -9.14
N PHE A 79 9.80 17.72 -8.13
CA PHE A 79 9.53 19.13 -7.84
C PHE A 79 10.59 19.81 -6.97
N GLY A 80 11.69 19.12 -6.66
CA GLY A 80 12.79 19.65 -5.84
C GLY A 80 12.48 19.75 -4.34
N ASP A 81 11.39 19.15 -3.86
CA ASP A 81 10.99 19.16 -2.45
C ASP A 81 11.68 18.03 -1.67
N LEU A 82 12.93 18.29 -1.29
CA LEU A 82 13.74 17.32 -0.54
C LEU A 82 13.25 17.09 0.89
N GLU A 83 12.58 18.08 1.49
CA GLU A 83 11.99 17.96 2.83
C GLU A 83 10.89 16.90 2.83
N ILE A 84 9.94 16.99 1.88
CA ILE A 84 8.87 16.00 1.75
C ILE A 84 9.44 14.64 1.34
N ALA A 85 10.45 14.60 0.45
CA ALA A 85 11.11 13.35 0.09
C ALA A 85 11.72 12.64 1.31
N ALA A 86 12.39 13.37 2.20
CA ALA A 86 12.93 12.80 3.44
C ALA A 86 11.82 12.33 4.39
N GLN A 87 10.78 13.14 4.60
CA GLN A 87 9.66 12.81 5.48
C GLN A 87 8.92 11.55 5.01
N VAL A 88 8.70 11.39 3.71
CA VAL A 88 8.02 10.23 3.13
C VAL A 88 8.75 8.93 3.45
N LEU A 89 10.10 8.93 3.46
CA LEU A 89 10.90 7.76 3.80
C LEU A 89 10.76 7.33 5.28
N MET A 90 10.42 8.27 6.17
CA MET A 90 10.21 7.99 7.60
C MET A 90 8.79 7.51 7.90
N LEU A 91 7.84 7.69 6.98
CA LEU A 91 6.43 7.35 7.18
C LEU A 91 6.13 5.92 6.72
N ASN A 92 5.45 5.15 7.58
CA ASN A 92 5.01 3.78 7.26
C ASN A 92 3.49 3.66 7.09
N ASN A 93 2.75 4.72 7.42
CA ASN A 93 1.30 4.74 7.32
C ASN A 93 0.87 5.24 5.93
N PRO A 94 0.17 4.42 5.11
CA PRO A 94 -0.25 4.80 3.76
C PRO A 94 -1.14 6.05 3.75
N LEU A 95 -1.98 6.25 4.78
CA LEU A 95 -2.80 7.46 4.88
C LEU A 95 -1.95 8.71 5.11
N ALA A 96 -0.89 8.60 5.92
CA ALA A 96 0.04 9.71 6.16
C ALA A 96 0.86 10.02 4.89
N ILE A 97 1.29 8.98 4.16
CA ILE A 97 1.99 9.10 2.88
C ILE A 97 1.10 9.80 1.83
N GLY A 98 -0.17 9.43 1.73
CA GLY A 98 -1.12 10.11 0.85
C GLY A 98 -1.30 11.59 1.21
N ARG A 99 -1.44 11.89 2.51
CA ARG A 99 -1.59 13.28 3.01
C ARG A 99 -0.35 14.14 2.82
N ILE A 100 0.85 13.58 2.94
CA ILE A 100 2.07 14.36 2.73
C ILE A 100 2.31 14.60 1.23
N GLY A 101 1.88 13.65 0.38
CA GLY A 101 1.98 13.78 -1.07
C GLY A 101 1.12 14.89 -1.70
N THR A 102 0.12 15.39 -0.99
CA THR A 102 -0.65 16.58 -1.39
C THR A 102 0.05 17.89 -1.01
N ARG A 103 1.05 17.85 -0.13
CA ARG A 103 1.78 19.02 0.38
C ARG A 103 3.10 19.30 -0.34
N VAL A 104 3.40 18.55 -1.41
CA VAL A 104 4.61 18.76 -2.23
C VAL A 104 4.64 20.18 -2.78
N ARG A 105 5.70 20.92 -2.47
CA ARG A 105 5.90 22.30 -2.97
C ARG A 105 6.04 22.30 -4.50
N ASN A 106 5.61 23.40 -5.12
CA ASN A 106 5.68 23.61 -6.58
C ASN A 106 4.97 22.53 -7.42
N TYR A 107 4.01 21.81 -6.83
CA TYR A 107 3.31 20.75 -7.53
C TYR A 107 2.52 21.30 -8.72
N ASN A 108 2.93 20.90 -9.93
CA ASN A 108 2.20 21.13 -11.16
C ASN A 108 1.60 19.81 -11.66
N LYS A 109 0.28 19.75 -11.74
CA LYS A 109 -0.44 18.54 -12.19
C LYS A 109 -0.09 18.17 -13.62
N LEU A 110 0.02 19.14 -14.53
CA LEU A 110 0.28 18.89 -15.95
C LEU A 110 1.68 18.30 -16.17
N GLU A 111 2.67 18.87 -15.49
CA GLU A 111 4.04 18.35 -15.53
C GLU A 111 4.12 16.94 -14.95
N TRP A 112 3.50 16.71 -13.79
CA TRP A 112 3.50 15.39 -13.17
C TRP A 112 2.78 14.34 -14.03
N ASP A 113 1.64 14.69 -14.62
CA ASP A 113 0.88 13.79 -15.48
C ASP A 113 1.67 13.36 -16.73
N SER A 114 2.60 14.18 -17.21
CA SER A 114 3.48 13.84 -18.33
C SER A 114 4.59 12.82 -17.98
N VAL A 115 5.04 12.80 -16.72
CA VAL A 115 6.17 11.96 -16.27
C VAL A 115 5.76 10.77 -15.39
N LYS A 116 4.57 10.80 -14.78
CA LYS A 116 4.11 9.79 -13.81
C LYS A 116 4.14 8.36 -14.35
N SER A 117 3.82 8.18 -15.64
CA SER A 117 3.81 6.87 -16.30
C SER A 117 5.22 6.30 -16.42
N LYS A 118 6.21 7.15 -16.72
CA LYS A 118 7.64 6.77 -16.74
C LYS A 118 8.13 6.40 -15.34
N ALA A 119 7.75 7.17 -14.32
CA ALA A 119 8.09 6.86 -12.93
C ALA A 119 7.54 5.49 -12.49
N ARG A 120 6.32 5.14 -12.91
CA ARG A 120 5.71 3.82 -12.69
C ARG A 120 6.43 2.70 -13.46
N PHE A 121 6.83 2.96 -14.70
CA PHE A 121 7.56 1.98 -15.52
C PHE A 121 8.95 1.67 -14.94
N ILE A 122 9.69 2.70 -14.48
CA ILE A 122 11.01 2.53 -13.85
C ILE A 122 10.94 1.64 -12.61
N PHE A 123 9.87 1.77 -11.81
CA PHE A 123 9.63 0.91 -10.67
C PHE A 123 9.47 -0.55 -11.09
N GLN A 124 8.66 -0.82 -12.11
CA GLN A 124 8.40 -2.19 -12.58
C GLN A 124 9.66 -2.87 -13.16
N CYS A 125 10.52 -2.11 -13.86
CA CYS A 125 11.73 -2.65 -14.47
C CYS A 125 12.90 -2.87 -13.49
N LYS A 126 12.89 -2.24 -12.31
CA LYS A 126 14.01 -2.34 -11.35
C LYS A 126 13.74 -3.27 -10.17
N ILE A 127 12.51 -3.77 -10.03
CA ILE A 127 12.11 -4.73 -8.99
C ILE A 127 11.98 -6.15 -9.53
N ASN A 128 11.87 -6.31 -10.86
CA ASN A 128 12.08 -7.58 -11.56
C ASN A 128 13.57 -7.76 -11.87
#